data_AF-A0A1W9LHM8-F1
#
_entry.id   AF-A0A1W9LHM8-F1
#
_cell.length_a   1.000
_cell.length_b   1.000
_cell.length_c   1.000
_cell.angle_alpha   90.00
_cell.angle_beta   90.00
_cell.angle_gamma   90.00
#
_symmetry.space_group_name_H-M   'P 1'
#
loop_
_entity.id
_entity.type
_entity.pdbx_description
1 polymer ?
#
loop_
_entity_poly.entity_id
_entity_poly.type
_entity_poly.pdbx_seq_one_letter_code
_entity_poly.pdbx_strand_id
1 'polypeptide(L)'
;MKIDAAAVRKCLKSFDFSILFCEHLGWDHHDARLDIILDGRTIQLRAFAQKRGMAAYLYSTPSGERLPDHAIRRKIELQAAKSAHEHLIVFADADRTTQVWQWVRREPGKPIACREHTFNKTQPGDALIQKLGAIAFSLEEEESLTLLDVTRRARAGFDVERVTKRFYDRFKKEHAEFLKFVTGIAEKTDHEWYASVMLNRLMFVYFIQRKGFLDGDPDYLRNRLARMRREHGQDHFYSFYRYFLLRLVS
;
A
#
# COMPACT_ATOMS: atom_id res chain seq x y z
N MET A 1 -4.11 -2.95 11.44
CA MET A 1 -5.52 -3.40 11.26
C MET A 1 -5.66 -4.31 10.03
N LYS A 2 -6.51 -5.35 10.08
CA LYS A 2 -6.92 -6.13 8.90
C LYS A 2 -8.28 -5.62 8.46
N ILE A 3 -8.40 -5.10 7.24
CA ILE A 3 -9.67 -4.61 6.70
C ILE A 3 -10.56 -5.78 6.25
N ASP A 4 -11.89 -5.63 6.38
CA ASP A 4 -12.85 -6.54 5.77
C ASP A 4 -12.90 -6.30 4.26
N ALA A 5 -12.17 -7.12 3.50
CA ALA A 5 -12.09 -6.99 2.06
C ALA A 5 -13.45 -7.16 1.35
N ALA A 6 -14.37 -7.95 1.91
CA ALA A 6 -15.69 -8.15 1.31
C ALA A 6 -16.56 -6.90 1.48
N ALA A 7 -16.57 -6.31 2.68
CA ALA A 7 -17.30 -5.09 2.95
C ALA A 7 -16.74 -3.88 2.19
N VAL A 8 -15.41 -3.73 2.14
CA VAL A 8 -14.74 -2.69 1.33
C VAL A 8 -15.08 -2.85 -0.15
N ARG A 9 -15.04 -4.08 -0.68
CA ARG A 9 -15.42 -4.35 -2.08
C ARG A 9 -16.87 -3.97 -2.37
N LYS A 10 -17.79 -4.26 -1.44
CA LYS A 10 -19.20 -3.86 -1.57
C LYS A 10 -19.32 -2.35 -1.72
N CYS A 11 -18.69 -1.59 -0.83
CA CYS A 11 -18.71 -0.12 -0.87
C CYS A 11 -18.06 0.44 -2.14
N LEU A 12 -16.95 -0.16 -2.60
CA LEU A 12 -16.33 0.20 -3.89
C LEU A 12 -17.30 0.03 -5.05
N LYS A 13 -18.05 -1.08 -5.09
CA LYS A 13 -19.00 -1.36 -6.19
C LYS A 13 -20.25 -0.49 -6.13
N SER A 14 -20.69 -0.06 -4.95
CA SER A 14 -21.84 0.84 -4.75
C SER A 14 -21.48 2.32 -4.79
N PHE A 15 -20.19 2.67 -4.79
CA PHE A 15 -19.66 4.04 -4.72
C PHE A 15 -19.95 4.73 -3.37
N ASP A 16 -20.11 3.94 -2.30
CA ASP A 16 -20.37 4.46 -0.94
C ASP A 16 -19.06 4.81 -0.22
N PHE A 17 -18.40 5.87 -0.69
CA PHE A 17 -17.07 6.25 -0.20
C PHE A 17 -17.07 6.71 1.26
N SER A 18 -18.13 7.35 1.74
CA SER A 18 -18.24 7.75 3.15
C SER A 18 -18.23 6.54 4.08
N ILE A 19 -19.03 5.51 3.78
CA ILE A 19 -19.06 4.24 4.55
C ILE A 19 -17.70 3.55 4.44
N LEU A 20 -17.16 3.44 3.22
CA LEU A 20 -15.86 2.83 2.98
C LEU A 20 -14.79 3.44 3.89
N PHE A 21 -14.69 4.77 3.93
CA PHE A 21 -13.65 5.46 4.67
C PHE A 21 -13.92 5.47 6.18
N CYS A 22 -15.13 5.83 6.59
CA CYS A 22 -15.43 6.03 8.00
C CYS A 22 -15.55 4.70 8.75
N GLU A 23 -16.28 3.72 8.18
CA GLU A 23 -16.59 2.47 8.88
C GLU A 23 -15.54 1.38 8.65
N HIS A 24 -14.87 1.36 7.49
CA HIS A 24 -13.94 0.28 7.15
C HIS A 24 -12.46 0.68 7.16
N LEU A 25 -12.14 1.97 7.01
CA LEU A 25 -10.77 2.46 7.05
C LEU A 25 -10.44 3.29 8.31
N GLY A 26 -11.42 3.59 9.16
CA GLY A 26 -11.21 4.35 10.39
C GLY A 26 -10.88 5.82 10.14
N TRP A 27 -11.44 6.41 9.09
CA TRP A 27 -11.37 7.85 8.83
C TRP A 27 -12.51 8.59 9.52
N ASP A 28 -12.38 9.91 9.60
CA ASP A 28 -13.36 10.76 10.25
C ASP A 28 -14.34 11.32 9.20
N HIS A 29 -15.59 11.51 9.60
CA HIS A 29 -16.59 12.12 8.73
C HIS A 29 -16.19 13.54 8.32
N HIS A 30 -16.37 13.87 7.05
CA HIS A 30 -16.11 15.20 6.51
C HIS A 30 -17.00 15.46 5.30
N ASP A 31 -17.78 16.55 5.31
CA ASP A 31 -18.72 16.92 4.25
C ASP A 31 -18.50 18.35 3.73
N ALA A 32 -17.25 18.80 3.73
CA ALA A 32 -16.89 20.09 3.15
C ALA A 32 -17.02 20.08 1.62
N ARG A 33 -17.18 21.28 1.05
CA ARG A 33 -17.16 21.50 -0.40
C ARG A 33 -15.94 22.33 -0.76
N LEU A 34 -15.32 21.97 -1.87
CA LEU A 34 -14.20 22.70 -2.44
C LEU A 34 -14.53 23.03 -3.89
N ASP A 35 -14.80 24.32 -4.13
CA ASP A 35 -15.03 24.84 -5.48
C ASP A 35 -13.69 25.32 -6.06
N ILE A 36 -13.36 24.83 -7.25
CA ILE A 36 -12.16 25.20 -7.99
C ILE A 36 -12.53 25.80 -9.33
N ILE A 37 -11.74 26.76 -9.80
CA ILE A 37 -11.93 27.35 -11.13
C ILE A 37 -10.97 26.67 -12.10
N LEU A 38 -11.52 26.05 -13.13
CA LEU A 38 -10.75 25.41 -14.20
C LEU A 38 -11.27 25.87 -15.56
N ASP A 39 -10.38 26.48 -16.36
CA ASP A 39 -10.70 26.96 -17.71
C ASP A 39 -11.99 27.83 -17.75
N GLY A 40 -12.19 28.66 -16.72
CA GLY A 40 -13.34 29.56 -16.57
C GLY A 40 -14.63 28.92 -16.03
N ARG A 41 -14.61 27.61 -15.73
CA ARG A 41 -15.74 26.87 -15.14
C ARG A 41 -15.49 26.56 -13.67
N THR A 42 -16.54 26.61 -12.86
CA THR A 42 -16.49 26.12 -11.48
C THR A 42 -16.67 24.61 -11.46
N ILE A 43 -15.66 23.91 -10.97
CA ILE A 43 -15.71 22.49 -10.67
C ILE A 43 -15.86 22.33 -9.16
N GLN A 44 -16.76 21.43 -8.75
CA GLN A 44 -16.99 21.14 -7.34
C GLN A 44 -16.39 19.79 -6.96
N LEU A 45 -15.62 19.79 -5.88
CA LEU A 45 -15.14 18.61 -5.18
C LEU A 45 -15.87 18.50 -3.84
N ARG A 46 -16.51 17.36 -3.57
CA ARG A 46 -17.18 17.10 -2.29
C ARG A 46 -16.31 16.23 -1.41
N ALA A 47 -15.95 16.70 -0.22
CA ALA A 47 -15.29 15.85 0.75
C ALA A 47 -16.26 14.76 1.24
N PHE A 48 -15.74 13.57 1.50
CA PHE A 48 -16.52 12.49 2.10
C PHE A 48 -15.87 11.88 3.35
N ALA A 49 -14.59 12.17 3.59
CA ALA A 49 -13.85 11.77 4.77
C ALA A 49 -12.58 12.61 4.95
N GLN A 50 -12.03 12.63 6.16
CA GLN A 50 -10.70 13.17 6.43
C GLN A 50 -9.97 12.33 7.48
N LYS A 51 -8.64 12.43 7.50
CA LYS A 51 -7.84 11.88 8.59
C LYS A 51 -6.71 12.84 8.94
N ARG A 52 -6.75 13.40 10.15
CA ARG A 52 -5.72 14.30 10.69
C ARG A 52 -5.35 15.45 9.76
N GLY A 53 -6.32 16.00 9.04
CA GLY A 53 -6.13 17.11 8.10
C GLY A 53 -5.85 16.69 6.65
N MET A 54 -5.73 15.39 6.38
CA MET A 54 -5.71 14.87 5.02
C MET A 54 -7.14 14.60 4.54
N ALA A 55 -7.60 15.27 3.49
CA ALA A 55 -8.99 15.18 3.02
C ALA A 55 -9.16 14.20 1.84
N ALA A 56 -10.28 13.50 1.79
CA ALA A 56 -10.68 12.67 0.66
C ALA A 56 -11.89 13.30 -0.04
N TYR A 57 -11.72 13.61 -1.34
CA TYR A 57 -12.70 14.30 -2.16
C TYR A 57 -13.26 13.40 -3.26
N LEU A 58 -14.52 13.62 -3.62
CA LEU A 58 -15.20 13.05 -4.76
C LEU A 58 -15.42 14.14 -5.81
N TYR A 59 -14.97 13.88 -7.02
CA TYR A 59 -15.46 14.52 -8.23
C TYR A 59 -16.52 13.63 -8.88
N SER A 60 -17.75 14.12 -8.99
CA SER A 60 -18.81 13.43 -9.74
C SER A 60 -18.92 14.04 -11.14
N THR A 61 -18.73 13.22 -12.16
CA THR A 61 -18.89 13.67 -13.55
C THR A 61 -20.35 14.06 -13.80
N PRO A 62 -20.63 15.25 -14.35
CA PRO A 62 -21.99 15.65 -14.71
C PRO A 62 -22.64 14.67 -15.69
N SER A 63 -23.96 14.53 -15.63
CA SER A 63 -24.70 13.67 -16.55
C SER A 63 -24.49 14.14 -18.01
N GLY A 64 -24.23 13.19 -18.91
CA GLY A 64 -23.94 13.47 -20.32
C GLY A 64 -22.48 13.86 -20.62
N GLU A 65 -21.64 14.04 -19.59
CA GLU A 65 -20.20 14.28 -19.75
C GLU A 65 -19.38 12.99 -19.60
N ARG A 66 -18.18 12.99 -20.19
CA ARG A 66 -17.22 11.90 -20.01
C ARG A 66 -16.37 12.16 -18.77
N LEU A 67 -15.96 11.07 -18.12
CA LEU A 67 -14.98 11.13 -17.03
C LEU A 67 -13.75 11.92 -17.51
N PRO A 68 -13.29 12.95 -16.78
CA PRO A 68 -12.16 13.77 -17.20
C PRO A 68 -10.92 12.92 -17.44
N ASP A 69 -10.13 13.23 -18.46
CA ASP A 69 -8.89 12.51 -18.76
C ASP A 69 -7.77 12.82 -17.75
N HIS A 70 -6.62 12.16 -17.89
CA HIS A 70 -5.47 12.37 -17.00
C HIS A 70 -4.99 13.83 -16.96
N ALA A 71 -5.04 14.55 -18.09
CA ALA A 71 -4.58 15.93 -18.14
C ALA A 71 -5.50 16.85 -17.34
N ILE A 72 -6.81 16.70 -17.49
CA ILE A 72 -7.80 17.46 -16.74
C ILE A 72 -7.78 17.10 -15.26
N ARG A 73 -7.71 15.80 -14.91
CA ARG A 73 -7.59 15.36 -13.51
C ARG A 73 -6.37 15.98 -12.83
N ARG A 74 -5.22 16.04 -13.52
CA ARG A 74 -4.02 16.70 -13.00
C ARG A 74 -4.21 18.20 -12.80
N LYS A 75 -4.93 18.91 -13.68
CA LYS A 75 -5.24 20.32 -13.46
C LYS A 75 -6.16 20.52 -12.25
N ILE A 76 -7.16 19.65 -12.08
CA ILE A 76 -8.08 19.66 -10.93
C ILE A 76 -7.29 19.50 -9.62
N GLU A 77 -6.41 18.50 -9.58
CA GLU A 77 -5.52 18.22 -8.45
C GLU A 77 -4.65 19.42 -8.08
N LEU A 78 -4.02 20.08 -9.07
CA LEU A 78 -3.18 21.25 -8.83
C LEU A 78 -3.97 22.43 -8.23
N GLN A 79 -5.25 22.58 -8.58
CA GLN A 79 -6.10 23.60 -7.96
C GLN A 79 -6.52 23.18 -6.54
N ALA A 80 -6.91 21.91 -6.36
CA ALA A 80 -7.30 21.38 -5.05
C ALA A 80 -6.15 21.51 -4.02
N ALA A 81 -4.91 21.28 -4.46
CA ALA A 81 -3.69 21.40 -3.67
C ALA A 81 -3.46 22.78 -3.03
N LYS A 82 -4.06 23.84 -3.58
CA LYS A 82 -3.98 25.21 -3.03
C LYS A 82 -4.80 25.37 -1.75
N SER A 83 -5.89 24.62 -1.62
CA SER A 83 -6.80 24.67 -0.47
C SER A 83 -6.59 23.53 0.50
N ALA A 84 -6.29 22.33 -0.01
CA ALA A 84 -6.00 21.14 0.78
C ALA A 84 -4.68 20.54 0.30
N HIS A 85 -3.59 20.78 1.02
CA HIS A 85 -2.26 20.38 0.56
C HIS A 85 -2.10 18.84 0.50
N GLU A 86 -2.66 18.13 1.47
CA GLU A 86 -2.64 16.67 1.56
C GLU A 86 -4.06 16.15 1.30
N HIS A 87 -4.24 15.48 0.16
CA HIS A 87 -5.57 15.02 -0.25
C HIS A 87 -5.52 13.78 -1.16
N LEU A 88 -6.67 13.11 -1.24
CA LEU A 88 -7.00 12.07 -2.20
C LEU A 88 -8.22 12.53 -3.00
N ILE A 89 -8.24 12.32 -4.31
CA ILE A 89 -9.42 12.60 -5.14
C ILE A 89 -9.89 11.31 -5.82
N VAL A 90 -11.17 11.00 -5.69
CA VAL A 90 -11.85 9.94 -6.44
C VAL A 90 -12.68 10.60 -7.52
N PHE A 91 -12.43 10.26 -8.78
CA PHE A 91 -13.23 10.70 -9.91
C PHE A 91 -14.20 9.58 -10.28
N ALA A 92 -15.50 9.85 -10.26
CA ALA A 92 -16.54 8.91 -10.64
C ALA A 92 -17.23 9.36 -11.94
N ASP A 93 -17.50 8.41 -12.82
CA ASP A 93 -18.34 8.65 -14.01
C ASP A 93 -19.81 8.81 -13.62
N ALA A 94 -20.60 9.41 -14.52
CA ALA A 94 -22.02 9.68 -14.27
C ALA A 94 -22.82 8.38 -14.03
N ASP A 95 -22.49 7.31 -14.75
CA ASP A 95 -23.18 6.01 -14.69
C ASP A 95 -22.77 5.15 -13.48
N ARG A 96 -21.84 5.65 -12.64
CA ARG A 96 -21.25 4.91 -11.51
C ARG A 96 -20.82 3.51 -11.95
N THR A 97 -19.98 3.46 -12.98
CA THR A 97 -19.33 2.24 -13.45
C THR A 97 -17.84 2.26 -13.21
N THR A 98 -17.21 3.43 -13.30
CA THR A 98 -15.77 3.61 -13.32
C THR A 98 -15.34 4.69 -12.33
N GLN A 99 -14.25 4.38 -11.62
CA GLN A 99 -13.61 5.24 -10.64
C GLN A 99 -12.15 5.40 -11.02
N VAL A 100 -11.62 6.62 -10.89
CA VAL A 100 -10.19 6.88 -10.94
C VAL A 100 -9.77 7.47 -9.61
N TRP A 101 -8.92 6.74 -8.90
CA TRP A 101 -8.39 7.12 -7.60
C TRP A 101 -7.06 7.81 -7.81
N GLN A 102 -6.98 9.10 -7.48
CA GLN A 102 -5.78 9.91 -7.70
C GLN A 102 -5.19 10.36 -6.37
N TRP A 103 -3.89 10.09 -6.22
CA TRP A 103 -3.08 10.50 -5.09
C TRP A 103 -1.82 11.21 -5.61
N VAL A 104 -1.41 12.29 -4.96
CA VAL A 104 -0.16 12.98 -5.29
C VAL A 104 0.87 12.85 -4.18
N ARG A 105 2.02 12.27 -4.54
CA ARG A 105 3.17 12.16 -3.66
C ARG A 105 3.98 13.45 -3.72
N ARG A 106 4.11 14.09 -2.55
CA ARG A 106 4.93 15.28 -2.35
C ARG A 106 6.08 14.95 -1.40
N GLU A 107 7.32 15.01 -1.90
CA GLU A 107 8.52 14.81 -1.09
C GLU A 107 9.49 15.96 -1.33
N PRO A 108 10.01 16.62 -0.26
CA PRO A 108 11.05 17.62 -0.41
C PRO A 108 12.23 17.08 -1.22
N GLY A 109 12.65 17.82 -2.24
CA GLY A 109 13.78 17.44 -3.10
C GLY A 109 13.48 16.36 -4.14
N LYS A 110 12.22 15.89 -4.28
CA LYS A 110 11.83 14.95 -5.35
C LYS A 110 10.72 15.52 -6.24
N PRO A 111 10.66 15.11 -7.53
CA PRO A 111 9.56 15.49 -8.40
C PRO A 111 8.22 15.03 -7.82
N ILE A 112 7.22 15.90 -7.93
CA ILE A 112 5.83 15.58 -7.60
C ILE A 112 5.38 14.41 -8.50
N ALA A 113 4.93 13.32 -7.88
CA ALA A 113 4.47 12.14 -8.60
C ALA A 113 2.96 11.97 -8.41
N CYS A 114 2.21 12.11 -9.50
CA CYS A 114 0.78 11.80 -9.55
C CYS A 114 0.60 10.30 -9.78
N ARG A 115 -0.14 9.64 -8.89
CA ARG A 115 -0.48 8.22 -8.96
C ARG A 115 -1.96 8.08 -9.18
N GLU A 116 -2.33 7.21 -10.12
CA GLU A 116 -3.72 6.91 -10.40
C GLU A 116 -3.97 5.40 -10.33
N HIS A 117 -5.16 5.02 -9.90
CA HIS A 117 -5.64 3.66 -10.00
C HIS A 117 -7.08 3.67 -10.50
N THR A 118 -7.30 3.09 -11.67
CA THR A 118 -8.64 2.94 -12.26
C THR A 118 -9.28 1.66 -11.76
N PHE A 119 -10.53 1.77 -11.30
CA PHE A 119 -11.35 0.64 -10.88
C PHE A 119 -12.69 0.70 -11.59
N ASN A 120 -13.11 -0.41 -12.18
CA ASN A 120 -14.47 -0.57 -12.71
C ASN A 120 -15.26 -1.52 -11.80
N LYS A 121 -16.54 -1.21 -11.53
CA LYS A 121 -17.38 -1.99 -10.59
C LYS A 121 -17.52 -3.48 -10.92
N THR A 122 -17.29 -3.86 -12.18
CA THR A 122 -17.30 -5.27 -12.61
C THR A 122 -16.06 -6.04 -12.18
N GLN A 123 -14.95 -5.34 -11.92
CA GLN A 123 -13.69 -5.93 -11.50
C GLN A 123 -13.74 -6.42 -10.04
N PRO A 124 -12.87 -7.38 -9.66
CA PRO A 124 -12.77 -7.85 -8.28
C PRO A 124 -12.22 -6.78 -7.32
N GLY A 125 -11.31 -5.92 -7.78
CA GLY A 125 -10.81 -4.76 -7.04
C GLY A 125 -9.73 -5.03 -5.99
N ASP A 126 -9.16 -6.25 -5.92
CA ASP A 126 -8.23 -6.65 -4.86
C ASP A 126 -6.98 -5.76 -4.76
N ALA A 127 -6.47 -5.30 -5.90
CA ALA A 127 -5.34 -4.36 -5.94
C ALA A 127 -5.69 -3.03 -5.28
N LEU A 128 -6.87 -2.46 -5.56
CA LEU A 128 -7.35 -1.24 -4.91
C LEU A 128 -7.59 -1.48 -3.41
N ILE A 129 -8.23 -2.59 -3.06
CA ILE A 129 -8.49 -2.96 -1.66
C ILE A 129 -7.18 -3.07 -0.87
N GLN A 130 -6.12 -3.65 -1.46
CA GLN A 130 -4.80 -3.70 -0.83
C GLN A 130 -4.22 -2.29 -0.59
N LYS A 131 -4.35 -1.38 -1.57
CA LYS A 131 -3.91 0.02 -1.41
C LYS A 131 -4.69 0.73 -0.31
N LEU A 132 -6.00 0.53 -0.25
CA LEU A 132 -6.88 1.09 0.78
C LEU A 132 -6.54 0.54 2.17
N GLY A 133 -6.20 -0.75 2.28
CA GLY A 133 -5.75 -1.36 3.53
C GLY A 133 -4.50 -0.70 4.13
N ALA A 134 -3.65 -0.10 3.31
CA ALA A 134 -2.47 0.63 3.79
C ALA A 134 -2.82 1.99 4.42
N ILE A 135 -3.98 2.57 4.08
CA ILE A 135 -4.50 3.82 4.67
C ILE A 135 -5.63 3.58 5.66
N ALA A 136 -5.73 2.36 6.18
CA ALA A 136 -6.67 2.01 7.22
C ALA A 136 -6.02 2.22 8.60
N PHE A 137 -6.78 2.80 9.53
CA PHE A 137 -6.33 3.13 10.89
C PHE A 137 -7.26 2.46 11.91
N SER A 138 -6.71 1.81 12.94
CA SER A 138 -7.50 1.31 14.07
C SER A 138 -7.68 2.37 15.15
N LEU A 139 -8.66 2.17 16.03
CA LEU A 139 -8.90 3.04 17.18
C LEU A 139 -7.69 3.12 18.12
N GLU A 140 -6.92 2.03 18.26
CA GLU A 140 -5.70 2.02 19.10
C GLU A 140 -4.62 2.94 18.55
N GLU A 141 -4.61 3.20 17.24
CA GLU A 141 -3.64 4.08 16.59
C GLU A 141 -3.99 5.56 16.80
N GLU A 142 -5.25 5.88 17.10
CA GLU A 142 -5.82 7.24 17.06
C GLU A 142 -5.15 8.21 18.04
N GLU A 143 -4.78 7.74 19.24
CA GLU A 143 -4.19 8.59 20.28
C GLU A 143 -2.82 9.17 19.89
N SER A 144 -2.07 8.44 19.05
CA SER A 144 -0.71 8.81 18.64
C SER A 144 -0.62 9.25 17.17
N LEU A 145 -1.72 9.17 16.43
CA LEU A 145 -1.72 9.38 14.99
C LEU A 145 -1.52 10.85 14.60
N THR A 146 -0.46 11.11 13.84
CA THR A 146 -0.19 12.44 13.27
C THR A 146 -0.50 12.50 11.76
N LEU A 147 -0.63 13.71 11.21
CA LEU A 147 -0.74 13.92 9.76
C LEU A 147 0.46 13.32 8.99
N LEU A 148 1.66 13.36 9.58
CA LEU A 148 2.85 12.78 8.98
C LEU A 148 2.72 11.25 8.84
N ASP A 149 2.14 10.59 9.83
CA ASP A 149 1.89 9.15 9.79
C ASP A 149 0.86 8.78 8.73
N VAL A 150 -0.23 9.56 8.62
CA VAL A 150 -1.28 9.39 7.62
C VAL A 150 -0.72 9.52 6.20
N THR A 151 0.00 10.61 5.93
CA THR A 151 0.60 10.87 4.61
C THR A 151 1.68 9.84 4.27
N ARG A 152 2.49 9.39 5.24
CA ARG A 152 3.47 8.30 5.04
C ARG A 152 2.80 6.99 4.65
N ARG A 153 1.71 6.61 5.32
CA ARG A 153 0.97 5.37 5.01
C ARG A 153 0.33 5.41 3.64
N ALA A 154 -0.28 6.53 3.28
CA ALA A 154 -0.84 6.68 1.95
C ALA A 154 0.22 6.66 0.85
N ARG A 155 1.39 7.28 1.06
CA ARG A 155 2.54 7.10 0.16
C ARG A 155 2.91 5.62 0.04
N ALA A 156 3.02 4.89 1.15
CA ALA A 156 3.37 3.48 1.13
C ALA A 156 2.33 2.63 0.38
N GLY A 157 1.04 2.87 0.61
CA GLY A 157 -0.09 2.14 0.01
C GLY A 157 -0.24 2.34 -1.49
N PHE A 158 -0.13 3.59 -1.96
CA PHE A 158 -0.31 3.89 -3.38
C PHE A 158 0.99 3.77 -4.21
N ASP A 159 2.18 3.67 -3.58
CA ASP A 159 3.48 3.44 -4.24
C ASP A 159 3.88 1.95 -4.34
N VAL A 160 3.03 1.03 -3.85
CA VAL A 160 3.26 -0.44 -3.88
C VAL A 160 3.55 -0.96 -5.29
N GLU A 161 2.96 -0.40 -6.35
CA GLU A 161 3.19 -0.88 -7.72
C GLU A 161 4.67 -0.81 -8.15
N ARG A 162 5.42 0.21 -7.70
CA ARG A 162 6.85 0.35 -8.05
C ARG A 162 7.75 -0.42 -7.09
N VAL A 163 7.39 -0.47 -5.81
CA VAL A 163 8.15 -1.21 -4.80
C VAL A 163 8.01 -2.71 -5.02
N THR A 164 6.82 -3.22 -5.34
CA THR A 164 6.56 -4.63 -5.64
C THR A 164 7.30 -5.06 -6.90
N LYS A 165 7.30 -4.26 -7.98
CA LYS A 165 8.09 -4.60 -9.19
C LYS A 165 9.60 -4.61 -8.91
N ARG A 166 10.14 -3.57 -8.27
CA ARG A 166 11.57 -3.51 -7.90
C ARG A 166 11.96 -4.59 -6.90
N PHE A 167 11.06 -4.95 -6.00
CA PHE A 167 11.23 -6.03 -5.04
C PHE A 167 11.25 -7.38 -5.76
N TYR A 168 10.31 -7.65 -6.67
CA TYR A 168 10.31 -8.87 -7.47
C TYR A 168 11.55 -8.97 -8.39
N ASP A 169 11.93 -7.87 -9.04
CA ASP A 169 13.11 -7.83 -9.91
C ASP A 169 14.39 -8.08 -9.10
N ARG A 170 14.50 -7.44 -7.92
CA ARG A 170 15.62 -7.67 -7.00
C ARG A 170 15.58 -9.08 -6.41
N PHE A 171 14.41 -9.58 -6.03
CA PHE A 171 14.21 -10.94 -5.52
C PHE A 171 14.66 -11.99 -6.52
N LYS A 172 14.30 -11.85 -7.81
CA LYS A 172 14.78 -12.74 -8.87
C LYS A 172 16.31 -12.73 -9.00
N LYS A 173 16.92 -11.56 -8.87
CA LYS A 173 18.38 -11.42 -8.91
C LYS A 173 19.05 -12.11 -7.72
N GLU A 174 18.59 -11.83 -6.50
CA GLU A 174 19.12 -12.43 -5.27
C GLU A 174 18.85 -13.95 -5.24
N HIS A 175 17.74 -14.42 -5.82
CA HIS A 175 17.42 -15.85 -6.01
C HIS A 175 18.40 -16.54 -6.96
N ALA A 176 18.70 -15.93 -8.10
CA ALA A 176 19.68 -16.45 -9.04
C ALA A 176 21.11 -16.46 -8.48
N GLU A 177 21.45 -15.50 -7.61
CA GLU A 177 22.73 -15.48 -6.89
C GLU A 177 22.77 -16.53 -5.77
N PHE A 178 21.70 -16.66 -4.97
CA PHE A 178 21.59 -17.65 -3.90
C PHE A 178 21.70 -19.09 -4.42
N LEU A 179 21.13 -19.39 -5.59
CA LEU A 179 21.25 -20.69 -6.26
C LEU A 179 22.70 -21.12 -6.52
N LYS A 180 23.63 -20.18 -6.68
CA LYS A 180 25.05 -20.50 -6.93
C LYS A 180 25.77 -20.96 -5.66
N PHE A 181 25.24 -20.64 -4.48
CA PHE A 181 25.85 -20.96 -3.19
C PHE A 181 25.29 -22.25 -2.57
N VAL A 182 24.20 -22.79 -3.12
CA VAL A 182 23.62 -24.05 -2.64
C VAL A 182 24.32 -25.21 -3.37
N THR A 183 25.07 -26.00 -2.62
CA THR A 183 25.82 -27.17 -3.11
C THR A 183 25.31 -28.44 -2.45
N GLY A 184 25.33 -29.57 -3.17
CA GLY A 184 24.96 -30.89 -2.62
C GLY A 184 23.53 -31.37 -2.92
N ILE A 185 22.78 -30.66 -3.77
CA ILE A 185 21.52 -31.12 -4.34
C ILE A 185 21.77 -31.49 -5.81
N ALA A 186 21.70 -32.78 -6.14
CA ALA A 186 22.06 -33.30 -7.47
C ALA A 186 20.98 -33.03 -8.53
N GLU A 187 19.72 -32.92 -8.11
CA GLU A 187 18.56 -32.74 -8.99
C GLU A 187 18.22 -31.24 -9.10
N LYS A 188 18.16 -30.73 -10.33
CA LYS A 188 18.05 -29.29 -10.60
C LYS A 188 16.70 -28.71 -10.14
N THR A 189 15.64 -29.50 -10.22
CA THR A 189 14.28 -29.10 -9.85
C THR A 189 14.16 -28.92 -8.34
N ASP A 190 14.70 -29.87 -7.56
CA ASP A 190 14.81 -29.82 -6.11
C ASP A 190 15.70 -28.66 -5.64
N HIS A 191 16.75 -28.36 -6.40
CA HIS A 191 17.66 -27.26 -6.12
C HIS A 191 16.96 -25.88 -6.24
N GLU A 192 16.22 -25.67 -7.32
CA GLU A 192 15.42 -24.46 -7.56
C GLU A 192 14.26 -24.32 -6.56
N TRP A 193 13.61 -25.44 -6.22
CA TRP A 193 12.56 -25.48 -5.21
C TRP A 193 13.08 -25.11 -3.82
N TYR A 194 14.20 -25.70 -3.39
CA TYR A 194 14.81 -25.43 -2.10
C TYR A 194 15.20 -23.94 -1.95
N ALA A 195 15.84 -23.37 -2.97
CA ALA A 195 16.21 -21.95 -2.98
C ALA A 195 14.99 -21.02 -2.87
N SER A 196 13.91 -21.36 -3.57
CA SER A 196 12.65 -20.61 -3.56
C SER A 196 11.96 -20.66 -2.19
N VAL A 197 11.89 -21.84 -1.57
CA VAL A 197 11.34 -22.02 -0.22
C VAL A 197 12.17 -21.26 0.80
N MET A 198 13.50 -21.27 0.66
CA MET A 198 14.40 -20.60 1.57
C MET A 198 14.29 -19.09 1.55
N LEU A 199 14.31 -18.49 0.38
CA LEU A 199 14.19 -17.05 0.22
C LEU A 199 12.80 -16.55 0.64
N ASN A 200 11.74 -17.30 0.36
CA ASN A 200 10.39 -16.97 0.83
C ASN A 200 10.31 -16.96 2.37
N ARG A 201 10.94 -17.92 3.05
CA ARG A 201 10.97 -17.97 4.52
C ARG A 201 11.78 -16.83 5.12
N LEU A 202 12.94 -16.51 4.54
CA LEU A 202 13.76 -15.37 4.97
C LEU A 202 13.03 -14.04 4.76
N MET A 203 12.32 -13.89 3.64
CA MET A 203 11.46 -12.74 3.38
C MET A 203 10.34 -12.62 4.40
N PHE A 204 9.64 -13.73 4.69
CA PHE A 204 8.57 -13.74 5.68
C PHE A 204 9.07 -13.26 7.05
N VAL A 205 10.21 -13.80 7.52
CA VAL A 205 10.85 -13.36 8.76
C VAL A 205 11.25 -11.89 8.69
N TYR A 206 11.82 -11.42 7.59
CA TYR A 206 12.15 -10.01 7.38
C TYR A 206 10.93 -9.07 7.43
N PHE A 207 9.80 -9.50 6.89
CA PHE A 207 8.56 -8.69 6.95
C PHE A 207 7.94 -8.66 8.34
N ILE A 208 8.04 -9.76 9.08
CA ILE A 208 7.49 -9.87 10.44
C ILE A 208 8.39 -9.17 11.46
N GLN A 209 9.73 -9.27 11.36
CA GLN A 209 10.66 -8.52 12.24
C GLN A 209 10.48 -7.00 12.10
N ARG A 210 10.30 -6.50 10.86
CA ARG A 210 10.16 -5.06 10.59
C ARG A 210 8.89 -4.46 11.21
N LYS A 211 7.91 -5.30 11.54
CA LYS A 211 6.70 -4.94 12.26
C LYS A 211 6.83 -5.08 13.78
N GLY A 212 8.01 -5.43 14.29
CA GLY A 212 8.29 -5.62 15.71
C GLY A 212 7.73 -6.93 16.29
N PHE A 213 7.22 -7.84 15.45
CA PHE A 213 6.58 -9.08 15.91
C PHE A 213 7.55 -10.18 16.33
N LEU A 214 8.86 -9.94 16.22
CA LEU A 214 9.89 -10.85 16.70
C LEU A 214 10.68 -10.13 17.78
N ASP A 215 10.26 -10.33 19.03
CA ASP A 215 10.87 -9.77 20.25
C ASP A 215 10.98 -8.22 20.26
N GLY A 216 10.12 -7.52 19.50
CA GLY A 216 10.22 -6.07 19.32
C GLY A 216 11.44 -5.62 18.52
N ASP A 217 12.21 -6.57 17.95
CA ASP A 217 13.49 -6.32 17.32
C ASP A 217 13.34 -6.16 15.80
N PRO A 218 13.51 -4.93 15.25
CA PRO A 218 13.43 -4.70 13.81
C PRO A 218 14.59 -5.33 13.02
N ASP A 219 15.66 -5.76 13.70
CA ASP A 219 16.86 -6.41 13.15
C ASP A 219 17.00 -7.87 13.60
N TYR A 220 15.89 -8.48 14.05
CA TYR A 220 15.85 -9.80 14.69
C TYR A 220 16.62 -10.89 13.94
N LEU A 221 16.43 -11.05 12.63
CA LEU A 221 17.11 -12.10 11.85
C LEU A 221 18.64 -11.96 11.93
N ARG A 222 19.14 -10.71 11.88
CA ARG A 222 20.58 -10.42 11.95
C ARG A 222 21.12 -10.70 13.35
N ASN A 223 20.40 -10.24 14.37
CA ASN A 223 20.78 -10.41 15.77
C ASN A 223 20.74 -11.90 16.17
N ARG A 224 19.74 -12.65 15.69
CA ARG A 224 19.62 -14.09 15.90
C ARG A 224 20.73 -14.87 15.21
N LEU A 225 21.08 -14.52 13.97
CA LEU A 225 22.20 -15.13 13.25
C LEU A 225 23.53 -14.87 13.97
N ALA A 226 23.75 -13.63 14.42
CA ALA A 226 24.95 -13.26 15.19
C ALA A 226 25.03 -13.99 16.54
N ARG A 227 23.89 -14.19 17.21
CA ARG A 227 23.80 -14.98 18.44
C ARG A 227 24.12 -16.45 18.19
N MET A 228 23.50 -17.08 17.19
CA MET A 228 23.76 -18.48 16.83
C MET A 228 25.23 -18.73 16.46
N ARG A 229 25.86 -17.81 15.71
CA ARG A 229 27.30 -17.90 15.38
C ARG A 229 28.21 -17.84 16.62
N ARG A 230 27.81 -17.09 17.65
CA ARG A 230 28.52 -17.02 18.93
C ARG A 230 28.31 -18.29 19.77
N GLU A 231 27.11 -18.85 19.76
CA GLU A 231 26.73 -20.00 20.60
C GLU A 231 27.14 -21.36 19.98
N HIS A 232 27.21 -21.48 18.66
CA HIS A 232 27.38 -22.76 17.96
C HIS A 232 28.51 -22.81 16.92
N GLY A 233 29.31 -21.74 16.77
CA GLY A 233 30.45 -21.67 15.84
C GLY A 233 30.06 -21.31 14.39
N GLN A 234 31.07 -21.06 13.54
CA GLN A 234 30.87 -20.49 12.19
C GLN A 234 30.33 -21.48 11.14
N ASP A 235 30.51 -22.80 11.32
CA ASP A 235 30.31 -23.79 10.25
C ASP A 235 29.00 -24.59 10.29
N HIS A 236 28.02 -24.19 11.12
CA HIS A 236 26.79 -24.98 11.29
C HIS A 236 25.54 -24.29 10.73
N PHE A 237 25.57 -23.84 9.46
CA PHE A 237 24.39 -23.25 8.79
C PHE A 237 23.16 -24.18 8.83
N TYR A 238 23.38 -25.50 8.82
CA TYR A 238 22.34 -26.51 8.97
C TYR A 238 21.56 -26.37 10.30
N SER A 239 22.20 -25.91 11.37
CA SER A 239 21.54 -25.61 12.65
C SER A 239 20.66 -24.37 12.58
N PHE A 240 21.06 -23.31 11.86
CA PHE A 240 20.22 -22.12 11.70
C PHE A 240 18.95 -22.43 10.90
N TYR A 241 19.07 -23.19 9.81
CA TYR A 241 17.92 -23.67 9.05
C TYR A 241 16.97 -24.53 9.89
N ARG A 242 17.52 -25.55 10.56
CA ARG A 242 16.72 -26.57 11.25
C ARG A 242 16.13 -26.11 12.58
N TYR A 243 16.87 -25.32 13.36
CA TYR A 243 16.39 -24.86 14.67
C TYR A 243 15.53 -23.59 14.58
N PHE A 244 15.68 -22.78 13.54
CA PHE A 244 15.01 -21.48 13.45
C PHE A 244 14.05 -21.38 12.27
N LEU A 245 14.51 -21.55 11.02
CA LEU A 245 13.67 -21.33 9.84
C LEU A 245 12.58 -22.40 9.63
N LEU A 246 12.82 -23.64 10.07
CA LEU A 246 11.83 -24.71 10.00
C LEU A 246 10.68 -24.55 11.02
N ARG A 247 10.97 -24.04 12.23
CA ARG A 247 10.01 -23.94 13.35
C ARG A 247 9.11 -22.70 13.31
N LEU A 248 9.45 -21.69 12.52
CA LEU A 248 8.68 -20.44 12.41
C LEU A 248 7.53 -20.51 11.39
N VAL A 249 7.44 -21.59 10.61
CA VAL A 249 6.47 -21.78 9.52
C VAL A 249 5.87 -23.20 9.53
N SER A 250 6.01 -23.93 10.65
CA SER A 250 5.29 -25.18 10.93
C SER A 250 4.10 -24.94 11.84
#